data_AF-G2GAB1-F1
#
_entry.id   AF-G2GAB1-F1
#
_cell.length_a   1.000
_cell.length_b   1.000
_cell.length_c   1.000
_cell.angle_alpha   90.00
_cell.angle_beta   90.00
_cell.angle_gamma   90.00
#
_symmetry.space_group_name_H-M   'P 1'
#
loop_
_entity.id
_entity.type
_entity.pdbx_description
1 polymer ?
#
loop_
_entity_poly.entity_id
_entity_poly.type
_entity_poly.pdbx_seq_one_letter_code
_entity_poly.pdbx_strand_id
1 'polypeptide(L)' 'MDQYAKAGIPFYWRVEQAATGIPIVYTYVLDPATHAYRDGEIFTGTVKATAPFAFTVDLGDM' A
#
# COMPACT_ATOMS: atom_id res chain seq x y z
N MET A 1 3.66 9.84 -6.59
CA MET A 1 3.75 8.47 -7.14
C MET A 1 4.74 8.39 -8.28
N ASP A 2 4.66 9.27 -9.28
CA ASP A 2 5.54 9.24 -10.47
C ASP A 2 7.05 9.21 -10.15
N GLN A 3 7.53 9.97 -9.15
CA GLN A 3 8.95 9.91 -8.72
C GLN A 3 9.37 8.51 -8.21
N TYR A 4 8.52 7.84 -7.43
CA TYR A 4 8.81 6.51 -6.89
C TYR A 4 8.74 5.42 -7.97
N ALA A 5 7.84 5.58 -8.93
CA ALA A 5 7.76 4.71 -10.09
C ALA A 5 9.02 4.84 -10.98
N LYS A 6 9.46 6.08 -11.23
CA LYS A 6 10.72 6.37 -11.93
C LYS A 6 11.96 5.83 -11.21
N ALA A 7 11.92 5.78 -9.88
CA ALA A 7 12.96 5.18 -9.06
C ALA A 7 12.89 3.63 -9.02
N GLY A 8 11.89 3.01 -9.67
CA GLY A 8 11.75 1.56 -9.75
C GLY A 8 11.29 0.89 -8.46
N ILE A 9 10.64 1.63 -7.53
CA ILE A 9 10.21 1.08 -6.25
C ILE A 9 9.02 0.12 -6.48
N PRO A 10 9.17 -1.21 -6.23
CA PRO A 10 8.17 -2.18 -6.65
C PRO A 10 6.85 -2.09 -5.89
N PHE A 11 6.89 -1.71 -4.61
CA PHE A 11 5.73 -1.63 -3.73
C PHE A 11 5.63 -0.23 -3.15
N TYR A 12 4.51 0.45 -3.40
CA TYR A 12 4.23 1.78 -2.86
C TYR A 12 2.93 1.74 -2.07
N TRP A 13 2.97 2.16 -0.81
CA TRP A 13 1.84 2.08 0.11
C TRP A 13 1.50 3.49 0.59
N ARG A 14 0.25 3.90 0.43
CA ARG A 14 -0.26 5.20 0.90
C ARG A 14 -1.16 4.96 2.11
N VAL A 15 -0.79 5.54 3.24
CA VAL A 15 -1.56 5.46 4.49
C VAL A 15 -2.24 6.80 4.71
N GLU A 16 -3.56 6.80 4.81
CA GLU A 16 -4.37 8.01 5.01
C GLU A 16 -5.17 7.90 6.31
N GLN A 17 -5.17 8.96 7.10
CA GLN A 17 -6.01 9.04 8.29
C GLN A 17 -7.47 9.20 7.88
N ALA A 18 -8.35 8.35 8.41
CA ALA A 18 -9.78 8.45 8.17
C ALA A 18 -10.49 9.16 9.33
N ALA A 19 -11.66 9.75 9.05
CA ALA A 19 -12.50 10.35 10.07
C ALA A 19 -12.97 9.35 11.15
N THR A 20 -12.94 8.05 10.86
CA THR A 20 -13.24 6.97 11.80
C THR A 20 -12.14 6.75 12.85
N GLY A 21 -10.96 7.36 12.70
CA GLY A 21 -9.79 7.16 13.55
C GLY A 21 -8.94 5.93 13.20
N ILE A 22 -9.44 5.05 12.32
CA ILE A 22 -8.68 3.89 11.81
C ILE A 22 -8.14 4.26 10.42
N PRO A 23 -6.82 4.23 10.19
CA PRO A 23 -6.25 4.63 8.90
C PRO A 23 -6.65 3.67 7.77
N ILE A 24 -6.63 4.19 6.54
CA ILE A 24 -6.85 3.45 5.29
C ILE A 24 -5.49 3.26 4.62
N VAL A 25 -5.18 2.03 4.22
CA VAL A 25 -3.96 1.72 3.48
C VAL A 25 -4.30 1.35 2.05
N TYR A 26 -3.77 2.12 1.10
CA TYR A 26 -3.83 1.83 -0.33
C TYR A 26 -2.50 1.24 -0.76
N THR A 27 -2.53 0.08 -1.38
CA THR A 27 -1.31 -0.55 -1.91
C THR A 27 -1.24 -0.41 -3.42
N TYR A 28 -0.02 -0.27 -3.92
CA TYR A 28 0.27 -0.12 -5.33
C TYR A 28 1.48 -0.95 -5.70
N VAL A 29 1.40 -1.63 -6.84
CA VAL A 29 2.50 -2.46 -7.37
C VAL A 29 2.97 -1.86 -8.68
N LEU A 30 4.27 -1.63 -8.80
CA LEU A 30 4.88 -1.13 -10.02
C LEU A 30 4.72 -2.18 -11.13
N ASP A 31 4.23 -1.74 -12.28
CA ASP A 31 4.28 -2.52 -13.51
C ASP A 31 5.62 -2.28 -14.21
N PRO A 32 6.51 -3.29 -14.31
CA PRO A 32 7.80 -3.11 -14.97
C PRO A 32 7.68 -2.79 -16.47
N ALA A 33 6.58 -3.18 -17.11
CA ALA A 33 6.38 -2.94 -18.54
C ALA A 33 6.03 -1.47 -18.83
N THR A 34 5.24 -0.84 -17.95
CA THR A 34 4.71 0.51 -18.17
C THR A 34 5.38 1.57 -17.29
N HIS A 35 6.17 1.15 -16.29
CA HIS A 35 6.68 2.01 -15.21
C HIS A 35 5.58 2.84 -14.54
N ALA A 36 4.37 2.28 -14.48
CA ALA A 36 3.23 2.87 -13.80
C ALA A 36 2.80 1.99 -12.62
N TYR A 37 2.25 2.60 -11.58
CA TYR A 37 1.66 1.87 -10.48
C TYR A 37 0.28 1.34 -10.87
N ARG A 38 0.04 0.06 -10.60
CA ARG A 38 -1.29 -0.56 -10.61
C ARG A 38 -1.86 -0.57 -9.20
N ASP A 39 -3.17 -0.38 -9.09
CA ASP A 39 -3.88 -0.53 -7.82
C ASP A 39 -3.73 -1.97 -7.29
N GLY A 40 -3.39 -2.08 -6.01
CA GLY A 40 -3.45 -3.32 -5.26
C GLY A 40 -4.68 -3.35 -4.37
N GLU A 41 -4.53 -3.92 -3.18
CA GLU A 41 -5.55 -3.99 -2.15
C GLU A 41 -5.68 -2.67 -1.37
N ILE A 42 -6.89 -2.43 -0.87
CA ILE A 42 -7.21 -1.36 0.09
C ILE A 42 -7.59 -2.03 1.41
N PHE A 43 -6.97 -1.61 2.50
CA PHE A 43 -7.21 -2.14 3.83
C PHE A 43 -7.82 -1.10 4.76
N THR A 44 -8.79 -1.55 5.57
CA THR A 44 -9.34 -0.83 6.72
C THR A 44 -9.36 -1.79 7.91
N GLY A 45 -8.77 -1.40 9.04
CA GLY A 45 -8.58 -2.31 10.18
C GLY A 45 -7.34 -3.19 10.01
N THR A 46 -7.48 -4.48 9.69
CA THR A 46 -6.32 -5.37 9.58
C THR A 46 -5.70 -5.36 8.18
N VAL A 47 -4.39 -5.17 8.10
CA VAL A 47 -3.61 -5.42 6.88
C VAL A 47 -3.03 -6.83 6.96
N LYS A 48 -3.36 -7.66 5.98
CA LYS A 48 -2.73 -8.97 5.78
C LYS A 48 -2.15 -9.02 4.38
N ALA A 49 -0.83 -8.99 4.27
CA ALA A 49 -0.13 -8.96 2.99
C ALA A 49 0.89 -10.08 2.90
N THR A 50 1.14 -10.55 1.68
CA THR A 50 2.18 -11.55 1.37
C THR A 50 3.39 -10.93 0.65
N ALA A 51 3.24 -9.70 0.16
CA ALA A 51 4.28 -8.95 -0.52
C ALA A 51 4.48 -7.59 0.19
N PRO A 52 5.71 -7.09 0.30
CA PRO A 52 6.97 -7.72 -0.17
C PRO A 52 7.40 -8.96 0.65
N PHE A 53 6.76 -9.20 1.78
CA PHE A 53 6.91 -10.42 2.59
C PHE A 53 5.59 -10.65 3.34
N ALA A 54 5.43 -11.84 3.93
CA ALA A 54 4.23 -12.18 4.68
C ALA A 54 4.19 -11.47 6.04
N PHE A 55 3.12 -10.73 6.31
CA PHE A 55 2.85 -10.15 7.61
C PHE A 55 1.36 -9.88 7.86
N THR A 56 1.03 -9.57 9.11
CA THR A 56 -0.29 -9.13 9.53
C THR A 56 -0.14 -8.04 10.58
N VAL A 57 -0.86 -6.94 10.42
CA VAL A 57 -0.89 -5.82 11.38
C VAL A 57 -2.32 -5.32 11.54
N ASP A 58 -2.70 -4.99 12.77
CA ASP A 58 -3.97 -4.32 13.06
C ASP A 58 -3.75 -2.81 13.15
N LEU A 59 -4.45 -2.05 12.30
CA LEU A 59 -4.38 -0.60 12.28
C LEU A 59 -5.23 0.06 13.37
N GLY A 60 -6.14 -0.69 14.02
CA GLY A 60 -6.95 -0.18 15.13
C GLY A 60 -6.20 -0.11 16.46
N ASP A 61 -5.03 -0.75 16.54
CA ASP A 61 -4.19 -0.84 17.74
C ASP A 61 -2.90 0.02 17.60
N MET A 62 -2.92 0.99 16.68
CA MET A 62 -1.83 1.92 16.38
C MET A 62 -1.90 3.24 17.14
#